data_AF-A0A1V3TXD3-F1
#
_entry.id   AF-A0A1V3TXD3-F1
#
_cell.length_a   1.000
_cell.length_b   1.000
_cell.length_c   1.000
_cell.angle_alpha   90.00
_cell.angle_beta   90.00
_cell.angle_gamma   90.00
#
_symmetry.space_group_name_H-M   'P 1'
#
loop_
_entity.id
_entity.type
_entity.pdbx_description
1 polymer ?
#
loop_
_entity_poly.entity_id
_entity_poly.type
_entity_poly.pdbx_seq_one_letter_code
_entity_poly.pdbx_strand_id
1 'polypeptide(L)'
;MLIDSEPPTTKKTTRIFYDNSDQYVCNPMFWKNTDTLAIHIAYYTGFTSSGFSIRVHKNKYEIFPFSSDDVISNDEKPSVFKNSIQKLILNKSEYKPNDSIYGYVEFNKTEYDQYGNIIPHKGKGYFRGKIVHYK
;
A
#
# COMPACT_ATOMS: atom_id res chain seq x y z
N MET A 1 1.85 24.39 1.84
CA MET A 1 3.02 24.00 1.03
C MET A 1 2.52 23.01 -0.01
N LEU A 2 2.45 23.44 -1.27
CA LEU A 2 1.97 22.63 -2.40
C LEU A 2 3.10 21.68 -2.80
N ILE A 3 2.86 20.37 -2.75
CA ILE A 3 3.77 19.39 -3.34
C ILE A 3 3.32 19.17 -4.78
N ASP A 4 3.66 20.12 -5.64
CA ASP A 4 3.70 19.91 -7.08
C ASP A 4 5.04 19.21 -7.38
N SER A 5 5.08 17.89 -7.23
CA SER A 5 6.25 17.12 -7.65
C SER A 5 5.84 16.11 -8.71
N GLU A 6 6.35 16.32 -9.92
CA GLU A 6 6.30 15.37 -11.03
C GLU A 6 6.67 13.94 -10.60
N PRO A 7 6.13 12.92 -11.27
CA PRO A 7 6.38 11.53 -10.92
C PRO A 7 7.88 11.21 -11.01
N PRO A 8 8.52 10.74 -9.93
CA PRO A 8 9.98 10.66 -9.87
C PRO A 8 10.57 9.49 -10.67
N THR A 9 11.83 9.65 -11.15
CA THR A 9 12.42 8.92 -12.30
C THR A 9 13.43 7.79 -12.00
N THR A 10 13.80 7.52 -10.75
CA THR A 10 14.71 6.40 -10.33
C THR A 10 13.97 5.18 -9.72
N LYS A 11 14.67 4.22 -9.09
CA LYS A 11 14.06 3.05 -8.37
C LYS A 11 13.74 3.34 -6.90
N LYS A 12 14.26 4.44 -6.32
CA LYS A 12 13.96 4.95 -4.97
C LYS A 12 12.99 6.14 -5.05
N THR A 13 11.86 5.92 -5.71
CA THR A 13 10.94 6.98 -6.15
C THR A 13 9.61 6.98 -5.44
N THR A 14 9.41 6.07 -4.51
CA THR A 14 8.27 6.17 -3.61
C THR A 14 8.55 7.32 -2.65
N ARG A 15 7.72 8.36 -2.74
CA ARG A 15 7.65 9.48 -1.80
C ARG A 15 6.31 9.38 -1.12
N ILE A 16 6.16 8.36 -0.28
CA ILE A 16 4.98 8.13 0.53
C ILE A 16 5.36 8.42 1.97
N PHE A 17 4.60 9.30 2.61
CA PHE A 17 4.63 9.46 4.05
C PHE A 17 3.50 8.63 4.64
N TYR A 18 3.85 7.66 5.49
CA TYR A 18 2.90 6.79 6.16
C TYR A 18 3.34 6.59 7.61
N ASP A 19 2.43 6.83 8.56
CA ASP A 19 2.63 6.66 10.00
C ASP A 19 3.99 7.18 10.53
N ASN A 20 4.35 8.39 10.07
CA ASN A 20 5.58 9.13 10.42
C ASN A 20 6.90 8.61 9.81
N SER A 21 6.83 7.79 8.75
CA SER A 21 8.00 7.31 8.01
C SER A 21 7.84 7.53 6.50
N ASP A 22 8.97 7.64 5.78
CA ASP A 22 9.05 7.78 4.33
C ASP A 22 9.87 6.66 3.64
N GLN A 23 10.25 5.63 4.39
CA GLN A 23 11.16 4.57 3.94
C GLN A 23 10.47 3.44 3.15
N TYR A 24 9.25 3.68 2.68
CA TYR A 24 8.43 2.65 2.05
C TYR A 24 8.81 2.42 0.58
N VAL A 25 8.82 1.16 0.18
CA VAL A 25 9.08 0.73 -1.19
C VAL A 25 7.78 0.23 -1.83
N CYS A 26 7.61 0.53 -3.12
CA CYS A 26 6.46 0.07 -3.89
C CYS A 26 6.79 -1.24 -4.62
N ASN A 27 6.04 -2.28 -4.30
CA ASN A 27 6.14 -3.63 -4.87
C ASN A 27 4.79 -4.02 -5.51
N PRO A 28 4.53 -3.58 -6.74
CA PRO A 28 3.29 -3.89 -7.42
C PRO A 28 3.35 -5.26 -8.10
N MET A 29 2.29 -6.05 -7.99
CA MET A 29 2.24 -7.40 -8.52
C MET A 29 0.83 -7.83 -8.92
N PHE A 30 0.74 -8.79 -9.84
CA PHE A 30 -0.45 -9.61 -10.03
C PHE A 30 -0.28 -10.92 -9.26
N TRP A 31 -1.30 -11.28 -8.47
CA TRP A 31 -1.38 -12.62 -7.87
C TRP A 31 -1.75 -13.65 -8.93
N LYS A 32 -1.27 -14.88 -8.74
CA LYS A 32 -1.51 -16.00 -9.65
C LYS A 32 -3.02 -16.22 -9.86
N ASN A 33 -3.42 -16.36 -11.11
CA ASN A 33 -4.81 -16.57 -11.52
C ASN A 33 -5.78 -15.47 -11.06
N THR A 34 -5.30 -14.24 -10.87
CA THR A 34 -6.16 -13.10 -10.54
C THR A 34 -5.95 -11.94 -11.51
N ASP A 35 -7.05 -11.24 -11.81
CA ASP A 35 -7.02 -9.94 -12.50
C ASP A 35 -6.91 -8.77 -11.51
N THR A 36 -6.50 -9.05 -10.27
CA THR A 36 -6.36 -8.03 -9.22
C THR A 36 -4.92 -7.57 -9.14
N LEU A 37 -4.70 -6.28 -9.42
CA LEU A 37 -3.42 -5.65 -9.22
C LEU A 37 -3.26 -5.33 -7.73
N ALA A 38 -2.24 -5.89 -7.09
CA ALA A 38 -1.88 -5.59 -5.71
C ALA A 38 -0.65 -4.68 -5.69
N ILE A 39 -0.77 -3.50 -5.11
CA ILE A 39 0.31 -2.53 -4.95
C ILE A 39 0.70 -2.54 -3.47
N HIS A 40 1.79 -3.22 -3.14
CA HIS A 40 2.29 -3.28 -1.77
C HIS A 40 3.25 -2.12 -1.52
N ILE A 41 2.89 -1.23 -0.61
CA ILE A 41 3.75 -0.16 -0.11
C ILE A 41 4.26 -0.61 1.25
N ALA A 42 5.52 -1.05 1.31
CA ALA A 42 6.03 -1.79 2.45
C ALA A 42 7.42 -1.32 2.87
N TYR A 43 7.66 -1.32 4.17
CA TYR A 43 8.95 -1.17 4.80
C TYR A 43 9.29 -2.50 5.50
N TYR A 44 10.52 -2.97 5.31
CA TYR A 44 11.01 -4.26 5.84
C TYR A 44 12.27 -4.03 6.65
N THR A 45 12.31 -4.54 7.88
CA THR A 45 13.46 -4.45 8.81
C THR A 45 14.21 -5.77 8.94
N GLY A 46 13.77 -6.81 8.24
CA GLY A 46 14.29 -8.18 8.35
C GLY A 46 13.56 -9.06 9.39
N PHE A 47 12.92 -8.44 10.39
CA PHE A 47 12.13 -9.11 11.44
C PHE A 47 10.68 -8.65 11.49
N THR A 48 10.41 -7.45 10.95
CA THR A 48 9.07 -6.89 10.88
C THR A 48 8.84 -6.32 9.48
N SER A 49 7.57 -6.32 9.09
CA SER A 49 7.12 -5.58 7.92
C SER A 49 5.91 -4.74 8.28
N SER A 50 5.86 -3.52 7.76
CA SER A 50 4.69 -2.66 7.93
C SER A 50 4.45 -1.84 6.69
N GLY A 51 3.22 -1.37 6.53
CA GLY A 51 2.84 -0.54 5.42
C GLY A 51 1.36 -0.67 5.10
N PHE A 52 1.05 -0.60 3.81
CA PHE A 52 -0.30 -0.80 3.34
C PHE A 52 -0.33 -1.39 1.94
N SER A 53 -1.40 -2.10 1.62
CA SER A 53 -1.64 -2.72 0.32
C SER A 53 -2.80 -2.04 -0.37
N ILE A 54 -2.68 -1.75 -1.65
CA ILE A 54 -3.77 -1.25 -2.48
C ILE A 54 -4.17 -2.38 -3.42
N ARG A 55 -5.41 -2.85 -3.34
CA ARG A 55 -5.95 -3.85 -4.26
C ARG A 55 -6.81 -3.13 -5.29
N VAL A 56 -6.51 -3.31 -6.57
CA VAL A 56 -7.24 -2.69 -7.67
C VAL A 56 -7.86 -3.79 -8.53
N HIS A 57 -9.17 -3.77 -8.70
CA HIS A 57 -9.91 -4.70 -9.53
C HIS A 57 -11.06 -3.98 -10.24
N LYS A 58 -11.11 -4.03 -11.58
CA LYS A 58 -12.16 -3.40 -12.41
C LYS A 58 -12.46 -1.95 -12.01
N ASN A 59 -11.43 -1.11 -11.94
CA ASN A 59 -11.46 0.31 -11.52
C ASN A 59 -11.96 0.57 -10.08
N LYS A 60 -12.26 -0.47 -9.30
CA LYS A 60 -12.48 -0.35 -7.87
C LYS A 60 -11.17 -0.60 -7.15
N TYR A 61 -10.98 0.06 -6.02
CA TYR A 61 -9.82 -0.15 -5.20
C TYR A 61 -10.14 -0.11 -3.71
N GLU A 62 -9.31 -0.79 -2.95
CA GLU A 62 -9.34 -0.76 -1.49
C GLU A 62 -7.92 -0.75 -0.94
N ILE A 63 -7.72 0.03 0.13
CA ILE A 63 -6.44 0.22 0.80
C ILE A 63 -6.49 -0.51 2.14
N PHE A 64 -5.49 -1.33 2.44
CA PHE A 64 -5.40 -2.12 3.66
C PHE A 64 -4.06 -1.84 4.35
N PRO A 65 -4.06 -1.09 5.45
CA PRO A 65 -2.93 -1.08 6.38
C PRO A 65 -2.58 -2.51 6.79
N PHE A 66 -1.30 -2.77 6.99
CA PHE A 66 -0.83 -4.02 7.57
C PHE A 66 0.43 -3.79 8.40
N SER A 67 0.57 -4.63 9.41
CA SER A 67 1.81 -4.87 10.14
C SER A 67 1.95 -6.37 10.32
N SER A 68 3.17 -6.87 10.22
CA SER A 68 3.52 -8.25 10.53
C SER A 68 4.83 -8.26 11.29
N ASP A 69 4.94 -9.15 12.27
CA ASP A 69 6.18 -9.53 12.92
C ASP A 69 6.30 -11.06 12.91
N ASP A 70 7.46 -11.57 13.32
CA ASP A 70 7.71 -13.01 13.38
C ASP A 70 7.04 -13.70 14.58
N VAL A 71 6.25 -12.97 15.39
CA VAL A 71 5.61 -13.51 16.59
C VAL A 71 4.26 -14.13 16.21
N ILE A 72 4.23 -15.44 16.03
CA ILE A 72 2.99 -16.17 15.77
C ILE A 72 2.22 -16.33 17.09
N SER A 73 1.13 -15.58 17.25
CA SER A 73 0.15 -15.79 18.32
C SER A 73 -0.99 -16.68 17.82
N ASN A 74 -1.31 -17.76 18.55
CA ASN A 74 -2.38 -18.69 18.18
C ASN A 74 -3.80 -18.10 18.30
N ASP A 75 -3.96 -16.92 18.91
CA ASP A 75 -5.26 -16.29 19.20
C ASP A 75 -5.48 -14.96 18.45
N GLU A 76 -4.68 -14.68 17.43
CA GLU A 76 -4.74 -13.41 16.71
C GLU A 76 -6.06 -13.25 15.93
N LYS A 77 -6.90 -12.30 16.37
CA LYS A 77 -8.10 -11.91 15.61
C LYS A 77 -7.74 -10.86 14.58
N PRO A 78 -8.29 -10.92 13.35
CA PRO A 78 -8.02 -9.93 12.33
C PRO A 78 -8.56 -8.56 12.76
N SER A 79 -7.74 -7.52 12.59
CA SER A 79 -8.15 -6.15 12.85
C SER A 79 -9.31 -5.71 11.95
N VAL A 80 -10.17 -4.85 12.49
CA VAL A 80 -11.29 -4.27 11.74
C VAL A 80 -10.95 -2.85 11.36
N PHE A 81 -11.16 -2.48 10.10
CA PHE A 81 -10.89 -1.13 9.61
C PHE A 81 -12.18 -0.36 9.37
N LYS A 82 -12.26 0.88 9.88
CA LYS A 82 -13.36 1.82 9.60
C LYS A 82 -12.83 3.11 8.96
N ASN A 83 -13.77 3.86 8.37
CA ASN A 83 -13.60 5.16 7.72
C ASN A 83 -12.90 5.12 6.34
N SER A 84 -13.33 6.01 5.44
CA SER A 84 -13.33 5.80 3.99
C SER A 84 -12.74 6.94 3.15
N ILE A 85 -12.04 7.92 3.75
CA ILE A 85 -11.35 8.92 2.93
C ILE A 85 -10.16 8.20 2.28
N GLN A 86 -10.32 7.88 1.01
CA GLN A 86 -9.29 7.29 0.18
C GLN A 86 -9.34 7.93 -1.20
N LYS A 87 -8.15 8.18 -1.74
CA LYS A 87 -7.94 8.71 -3.08
C LYS A 87 -6.78 7.95 -3.69
N LEU A 88 -7.03 7.36 -4.85
CA LEU A 88 -6.04 6.71 -5.68
C LEU A 88 -6.10 7.31 -7.08
N ILE A 89 -4.97 7.80 -7.57
CA ILE A 89 -4.81 8.22 -8.96
C ILE A 89 -3.71 7.34 -9.56
N LEU A 90 -4.00 6.69 -10.67
CA LEU A 90 -3.07 5.85 -11.41
C LEU A 90 -2.83 6.44 -12.80
N ASN A 91 -1.63 6.23 -13.34
CA ASN A 91 -1.28 6.75 -14.66
C ASN A 91 -1.98 6.03 -15.84
N LYS A 92 -2.55 4.85 -15.60
CA LYS A 92 -3.34 4.05 -16.55
C LYS A 92 -4.51 3.39 -15.82
N SER A 93 -5.57 3.08 -16.56
CA SER A 93 -6.73 2.31 -16.08
C SER A 93 -6.45 0.80 -16.03
N GLU A 94 -5.57 0.31 -16.90
CA GLU A 94 -5.26 -1.12 -17.03
C GLU A 94 -3.74 -1.33 -17.12
N TYR A 95 -3.31 -2.49 -16.61
CA TYR A 95 -1.91 -2.86 -16.55
C TYR A 95 -1.72 -4.33 -16.91
N LYS A 96 -0.52 -4.66 -17.37
CA LYS A 96 -0.02 -6.01 -17.60
C LYS A 96 1.28 -6.24 -16.84
N PRO A 97 1.69 -7.49 -16.60
CA PRO A 97 3.03 -7.77 -16.10
C PRO A 97 4.12 -7.04 -16.90
N ASN A 98 5.15 -6.56 -16.22
CA ASN A 98 6.22 -5.70 -16.71
C ASN A 98 5.88 -4.23 -17.01
N ASP A 99 4.61 -3.82 -16.94
CA ASP A 99 4.28 -2.39 -17.01
C ASP A 99 4.92 -1.62 -15.85
N SER A 100 5.28 -0.36 -16.13
CA SER A 100 5.58 0.61 -15.09
C SER A 100 4.29 1.25 -14.60
N ILE A 101 4.11 1.26 -13.29
CA ILE A 101 3.01 1.93 -12.60
C ILE A 101 3.52 3.14 -11.85
N TYR A 102 2.76 4.23 -11.94
CA TYR A 102 2.96 5.47 -11.22
C TYR A 102 1.61 5.88 -10.64
N GLY A 103 1.60 6.31 -9.39
CA GLY A 103 0.36 6.74 -8.79
C GLY A 103 0.54 7.66 -7.62
N TYR A 104 -0.58 8.25 -7.24
CA TYR A 104 -0.74 9.02 -6.02
C TYR A 104 -1.76 8.32 -5.15
N VAL A 105 -1.47 8.23 -3.85
CA VAL A 105 -2.38 7.71 -2.85
C VAL A 105 -2.52 8.71 -1.72
N GLU A 106 -3.72 8.84 -1.19
CA GLU A 106 -4.02 9.57 0.04
C GLU A 106 -5.15 8.86 0.77
N PHE A 107 -4.95 8.52 2.04
CA PHE A 107 -5.97 7.85 2.83
C PHE A 107 -5.87 8.17 4.32
N ASN A 108 -7.00 7.98 4.99
CA ASN A 108 -7.11 7.95 6.45
C ASN A 108 -7.99 6.75 6.84
N LYS A 109 -7.43 5.80 7.59
CA LYS A 109 -8.12 4.62 8.09
C LYS A 109 -7.96 4.51 9.60
N THR A 110 -8.98 3.95 10.24
CA THR A 110 -8.95 3.64 11.68
C THR A 110 -8.97 2.14 11.84
N GLU A 111 -7.91 1.57 12.38
CA GLU A 111 -7.83 0.18 12.78
C GLU A 111 -8.34 0.01 14.21
N TYR A 112 -9.11 -1.05 14.42
CA TYR A 112 -9.46 -1.59 15.71
C TYR A 112 -8.76 -2.93 15.85
N ASP A 113 -7.72 -2.97 16.68
CA ASP A 113 -6.96 -4.20 16.89
C ASP A 113 -7.76 -5.23 17.70
N GLN A 114 -7.16 -6.40 17.91
CA GLN A 114 -7.77 -7.49 18.67
C GLN A 114 -8.07 -7.15 20.14
N TYR A 115 -7.42 -6.13 20.70
CA TYR A 115 -7.60 -5.67 22.08
C TYR A 115 -8.59 -4.48 22.17
N GLY A 116 -9.13 -4.02 21.04
CA GLY A 116 -10.02 -2.88 20.96
C GLY A 116 -9.30 -1.53 20.97
N ASN A 117 -7.98 -1.50 20.83
CA ASN A 117 -7.23 -0.26 20.68
C ASN A 117 -7.55 0.37 19.33
N ILE A 118 -7.54 1.70 19.31
CA ILE A 118 -7.80 2.50 18.12
C ILE A 118 -6.46 2.96 17.55
N ILE A 119 -6.10 2.46 16.37
CA ILE A 119 -4.84 2.79 15.71
C ILE A 119 -5.15 3.60 14.44
N PRO A 120 -4.78 4.90 14.39
CA PRO A 120 -4.99 5.72 13.21
C PRO A 120 -3.88 5.48 12.17
N HIS A 121 -4.27 5.26 10.93
CA HIS A 121 -3.37 5.09 9.79
C HIS A 121 -3.57 6.22 8.78
N LYS A 122 -2.49 6.93 8.47
CA LYS A 122 -2.53 8.03 7.48
C LYS A 122 -1.39 7.88 6.51
N GLY A 123 -1.73 7.71 5.24
CA GLY A 123 -0.76 7.62 4.15
C GLY A 123 -1.04 8.65 3.08
N LYS A 124 -0.01 9.33 2.61
CA LYS A 124 -0.11 10.24 1.46
C LYS A 124 1.19 10.26 0.67
N GLY A 125 1.08 10.24 -0.65
CA GLY A 125 2.21 10.55 -1.52
C GLY A 125 2.21 9.79 -2.84
N TYR A 126 3.35 9.85 -3.51
CA TYR A 126 3.54 9.29 -4.84
C TYR A 126 4.33 7.99 -4.77
N PHE A 127 3.95 7.03 -5.61
CA PHE A 127 4.68 5.78 -5.75
C PHE A 127 4.97 5.48 -7.21
N ARG A 128 6.00 4.67 -7.40
CA ARG A 128 6.34 4.08 -8.69
C ARG A 128 6.89 2.68 -8.48
N GLY A 129 6.51 1.75 -9.35
CA GLY A 129 7.06 0.42 -9.36
C GLY A 129 6.98 -0.23 -10.74
N LYS A 130 7.62 -1.39 -10.88
CA LYS A 130 7.49 -2.25 -12.05
C LYS A 130 6.65 -3.46 -11.66
N ILE A 131 5.56 -3.70 -12.38
CA ILE A 131 4.62 -4.77 -12.06
C ILE A 131 5.29 -6.12 -12.34
N VAL A 132 5.34 -6.96 -11.32
CA VAL A 132 5.80 -8.34 -11.45
C VAL A 132 4.62 -9.30 -11.49
N HIS A 133 4.84 -10.48 -12.06
CA HIS A 133 3.91 -11.58 -11.94
C HIS A 133 4.42 -12.52 -10.86
N TYR A 134 3.64 -12.71 -9.80
CA TYR A 134 3.98 -13.66 -8.75
C TYR A 134 3.60 -15.08 -9.23
N LYS A 135 4.58 -15.98 -9.26
CA LYS A 135 4.44 -17.34 -9.84
C LYS A 135 3.81 -18.33 -8.87
#